data_AF-A0A950Y6P3-F1
#
_entry.id   AF-A0A950Y6P3-F1
#
_cell.length_a   1.000
_cell.length_b   1.000
_cell.length_c   1.000
_cell.angle_alpha   90.00
_cell.angle_beta   90.00
_cell.angle_gamma   90.00
#
_symmetry.space_group_name_H-M   'P 1'
#
loop_
_entity.id
_entity.type
_entity.pdbx_description
1 polymer ?
#
loop_
_entity_poly.entity_id
_entity_poly.type
_entity_poly.pdbx_seq_one_letter_code
_entity_poly.pdbx_strand_id
1 'polypeptide(L)'
;MHLGHRTTLRLVSITCLIIAGAGAAHAYSVLSHEAIVDALWDVRLKPLLLERYPNATEEQIKKAHGFAYGGAIIQDLGYYPHGSEQFSDLTHYVRTGDFIEALVRESQDLNELAFALGALSHYVSDLDGHRYATNVGEPMLYPDLKKKYGSVITYEDNPAGHLKTEFGFDVLEVAKGRFAPQAYHDFIGFYVSKTVLAKGFRDTYGLELQDVFSDFDRAIESYRRAVSKTIPMATRVAWAERKDEIQHSEPGMTRTRFVYIMRRSSYEREWGKQYDRPTAGERFLAFIVRLLPPIGPLKALKFKMPTPDVEKLFMESFERAAQQYHGRLDEANANTLHLENKNYDVGVITPAGTYRLDDRVQAFWLDKLASKNFSTVTAPIASELLGYFSDLSAPIETKKHPDQWKKLTAQIQALKTKQMDFAVAGGR
;
A
#
# COMPACT_ATOMS: atom_id res chain seq x y z
N MET A 1 -11.05 -55.11 0.60
CA MET A 1 -11.05 -53.84 1.35
C MET A 1 -10.17 -52.76 0.69
N HIS A 2 -10.30 -52.52 -0.63
CA HIS A 2 -9.44 -51.57 -1.38
C HIS A 2 -10.15 -50.27 -1.82
N LEU A 3 -11.35 -49.99 -1.32
CA LEU A 3 -12.15 -48.85 -1.77
C LEU A 3 -11.88 -47.53 -1.01
N GLY A 4 -11.27 -47.58 0.18
CA GLY A 4 -11.01 -46.38 1.00
C GLY A 4 -9.80 -45.54 0.59
N HIS A 5 -8.83 -46.12 -0.15
CA HIS A 5 -7.60 -45.41 -0.50
C HIS A 5 -7.75 -44.46 -1.71
N ARG A 6 -8.77 -44.67 -2.56
CA ARG A 6 -8.95 -43.89 -3.79
C ARG A 6 -9.72 -42.58 -3.57
N THR A 7 -10.55 -42.50 -2.54
CA THR A 7 -11.30 -41.28 -2.16
C THR A 7 -10.39 -40.26 -1.49
N THR A 8 -9.46 -40.70 -0.64
CA THR A 8 -8.48 -39.82 0.02
C THR A 8 -7.49 -39.23 -0.97
N LEU A 9 -7.05 -40.01 -1.96
CA LEU A 9 -6.18 -39.49 -3.03
C LEU A 9 -6.88 -38.41 -3.87
N ARG A 10 -8.18 -38.54 -4.14
CA ARG A 10 -8.96 -37.52 -4.88
C ARG A 10 -9.18 -36.23 -4.08
N LEU A 11 -9.40 -36.31 -2.77
CA LEU A 11 -9.47 -35.11 -1.93
C LEU A 11 -8.12 -34.39 -1.87
N VAL A 12 -7.02 -35.11 -1.72
CA VAL A 12 -5.66 -34.52 -1.72
C VAL A 12 -5.33 -33.90 -3.08
N SER A 13 -5.72 -34.51 -4.19
CA SER A 13 -5.52 -33.92 -5.53
C SER A 13 -6.38 -32.67 -5.78
N ILE A 14 -7.61 -32.61 -5.25
CA ILE A 14 -8.44 -31.39 -5.30
C ILE A 14 -7.85 -30.30 -4.40
N THR A 15 -7.30 -30.65 -3.24
CA THR A 15 -6.55 -29.72 -2.37
C THR A 15 -5.30 -29.20 -3.08
N CYS A 16 -4.55 -30.04 -3.80
CA CYS A 16 -3.38 -29.59 -4.58
C CYS A 16 -3.73 -28.71 -5.79
N LEU A 17 -4.91 -28.88 -6.42
CA LEU A 17 -5.36 -28.04 -7.54
C LEU A 17 -5.99 -26.70 -7.09
N ILE A 18 -6.58 -26.63 -5.90
CA ILE A 18 -7.03 -25.36 -5.30
C ILE A 18 -5.82 -24.50 -4.86
N ILE A 19 -4.73 -25.13 -4.44
CA ILE A 19 -3.45 -24.46 -4.16
C ILE A 19 -2.78 -23.95 -5.45
N ALA A 20 -3.03 -24.58 -6.60
CA ALA A 20 -2.43 -24.22 -7.90
C ALA A 20 -3.03 -22.95 -8.57
N GLY A 21 -4.07 -22.34 -8.01
CA GLY A 21 -4.62 -21.05 -8.47
C GLY A 21 -4.20 -19.83 -7.64
N ALA A 22 -3.47 -20.05 -6.54
CA ALA A 22 -3.08 -18.99 -5.62
C ALA A 22 -1.87 -18.20 -6.17
N GLY A 23 -2.14 -17.21 -7.00
CA GLY A 23 -1.22 -16.08 -7.11
C GLY A 23 -1.08 -15.46 -5.72
N ALA A 24 0.15 -15.26 -5.27
CA ALA A 24 0.43 -14.70 -3.96
C ALA A 24 -0.08 -13.26 -3.89
N ALA A 25 -0.85 -12.91 -2.85
CA ALA A 25 -1.18 -11.54 -2.49
C ALA A 25 -0.22 -11.14 -1.36
N HIS A 26 0.55 -10.08 -1.57
CA HIS A 26 1.66 -9.63 -0.73
C HIS A 26 1.51 -8.19 -0.21
N ALA A 27 0.29 -7.63 -0.15
CA ALA A 27 0.05 -6.33 0.50
C ALA A 27 -0.77 -6.54 1.77
N TYR A 28 -0.28 -6.06 2.92
CA TYR A 28 -0.95 -6.16 4.21
C TYR A 28 -0.86 -4.81 4.94
N SER A 29 -1.82 -4.54 5.85
CA SER A 29 -2.23 -3.21 6.37
C SER A 29 -3.35 -2.49 5.58
N VAL A 30 -4.02 -3.21 4.67
CA VAL A 30 -5.16 -2.72 3.87
C VAL A 30 -6.24 -2.05 4.70
N LEU A 31 -6.60 -2.63 5.85
CA LEU A 31 -7.68 -2.11 6.68
C LEU A 31 -7.26 -0.82 7.40
N SER A 32 -5.98 -0.69 7.73
CA SER A 32 -5.44 0.54 8.31
C SER A 32 -5.49 1.71 7.32
N HIS A 33 -5.26 1.46 6.02
CA HIS A 33 -5.42 2.48 4.98
C HIS A 33 -6.88 2.94 4.82
N GLU A 34 -7.82 2.00 4.76
CA GLU A 34 -9.26 2.31 4.74
C GLU A 34 -9.67 3.07 6.01
N ALA A 35 -9.11 2.71 7.16
CA ALA A 35 -9.39 3.37 8.44
C ALA A 35 -8.90 4.83 8.50
N ILE A 36 -7.79 5.19 7.85
CA ILE A 36 -7.36 6.61 7.76
C ILE A 36 -8.37 7.41 6.91
N VAL A 37 -8.87 6.84 5.80
CA VAL A 37 -9.94 7.46 5.01
C VAL A 37 -11.18 7.66 5.87
N ASP A 38 -11.61 6.63 6.60
CA ASP A 38 -12.79 6.71 7.48
C ASP A 38 -12.65 7.78 8.54
N ALA A 39 -11.52 7.81 9.25
CA ALA A 39 -11.22 8.76 10.30
C ALA A 39 -11.43 10.22 9.87
N LEU A 40 -11.21 10.52 8.58
CA LEU A 40 -11.32 11.87 8.02
C LEU A 40 -12.51 12.04 7.07
N TRP A 41 -13.27 10.99 6.77
CA TRP A 41 -14.32 11.01 5.76
C TRP A 41 -15.34 12.12 6.03
N ASP A 42 -16.06 12.06 7.15
CA ASP A 42 -17.12 13.03 7.43
C ASP A 42 -16.62 14.40 7.86
N VAL A 43 -15.44 14.44 8.49
CA VAL A 43 -14.91 15.67 9.07
C VAL A 43 -14.17 16.52 8.05
N ARG A 44 -13.58 15.94 6.99
CA ARG A 44 -12.79 16.65 5.98
C ARG A 44 -13.04 16.21 4.54
N LEU A 45 -12.93 14.91 4.24
CA LEU A 45 -12.97 14.42 2.85
C LEU A 45 -14.29 14.71 2.15
N LYS A 46 -15.40 14.27 2.74
CA LYS A 46 -16.75 14.51 2.23
C LYS A 46 -17.07 16.01 2.15
N PRO A 47 -16.81 16.84 3.19
CA PRO A 47 -16.94 18.29 3.08
C PRO A 47 -16.16 18.90 1.90
N LEU A 48 -14.89 18.53 1.72
CA LEU A 48 -14.05 19.00 0.62
C LEU A 48 -14.64 18.60 -0.75
N LEU A 49 -15.05 17.33 -0.89
CA LEU A 49 -15.68 16.86 -2.13
C LEU A 49 -17.00 17.60 -2.41
N LEU A 50 -17.81 17.87 -1.40
CA LEU A 50 -19.07 18.63 -1.54
C LEU A 50 -18.85 20.12 -1.82
N GLU A 51 -17.75 20.71 -1.34
CA GLU A 51 -17.39 22.08 -1.68
C GLU A 51 -17.12 22.22 -3.18
N ARG A 52 -16.39 21.26 -3.76
CA ARG A 52 -16.08 21.24 -5.20
C ARG A 52 -17.21 20.71 -6.07
N TYR A 53 -18.04 19.81 -5.54
CA TYR A 53 -19.17 19.19 -6.24
C TYR A 53 -20.47 19.35 -5.43
N PRO A 54 -21.01 20.58 -5.29
CA PRO A 54 -22.12 20.90 -4.38
C PRO A 54 -23.45 20.23 -4.74
N ASN A 55 -23.60 19.77 -5.98
CA ASN A 55 -24.81 19.09 -6.45
C ASN A 55 -24.72 17.56 -6.35
N ALA A 56 -23.66 17.01 -5.75
CA ALA A 56 -23.50 15.57 -5.60
C ALA A 56 -24.58 14.97 -4.69
N THR A 57 -25.25 13.92 -5.16
CA THR A 57 -26.24 13.19 -4.35
C THR A 57 -25.54 12.33 -3.30
N GLU A 58 -26.29 11.88 -2.28
CA GLU A 58 -25.76 10.96 -1.27
C GLU A 58 -25.20 9.68 -1.88
N GLU A 59 -25.86 9.11 -2.90
CA GLU A 59 -25.37 7.93 -3.63
C GLU A 59 -24.07 8.20 -4.39
N GLN A 60 -23.92 9.39 -4.96
CA GLN A 60 -22.68 9.78 -5.64
C GLN A 60 -21.54 9.97 -4.64
N ILE A 61 -21.80 10.57 -3.47
CA ILE A 61 -20.81 10.71 -2.39
C ILE A 61 -20.42 9.36 -1.81
N LYS A 62 -21.38 8.45 -1.61
CA LYS A 62 -21.10 7.08 -1.18
C LYS A 62 -20.20 6.36 -2.19
N LYS A 63 -20.51 6.47 -3.49
CA LYS A 63 -19.66 5.89 -4.54
C LYS A 63 -18.26 6.49 -4.52
N ALA A 64 -18.14 7.80 -4.32
CA ALA A 64 -16.87 8.50 -4.19
C ALA A 64 -16.05 7.98 -2.98
N HIS A 65 -16.71 7.62 -1.87
CA HIS A 65 -16.05 6.98 -0.73
C HIS A 65 -15.37 5.67 -1.12
N GLY A 66 -16.05 4.83 -1.91
CA GLY A 66 -15.45 3.59 -2.41
C GLY A 66 -14.27 3.83 -3.38
N PHE A 67 -14.25 4.97 -4.08
CA PHE A 67 -13.07 5.40 -4.83
C PHE A 67 -11.94 5.87 -3.91
N ALA A 68 -12.24 6.58 -2.82
CA ALA A 68 -11.24 6.94 -1.83
C ALA A 68 -10.58 5.70 -1.19
N TYR A 69 -11.34 4.65 -0.88
CA TYR A 69 -10.75 3.37 -0.45
C TYR A 69 -9.85 2.75 -1.53
N GLY A 70 -10.30 2.74 -2.79
CA GLY A 70 -9.48 2.23 -3.88
C GLY A 70 -8.18 3.00 -4.09
N GLY A 71 -8.22 4.32 -3.85
CA GLY A 71 -7.05 5.19 -3.84
C GLY A 71 -6.13 4.91 -2.66
N ALA A 72 -6.66 4.68 -1.46
CA ALA A 72 -5.87 4.51 -0.24
C ALA A 72 -4.94 3.29 -0.22
N ILE A 73 -5.07 2.39 -1.19
CA ILE A 73 -4.25 1.18 -1.31
C ILE A 73 -3.64 1.10 -2.72
N ILE A 74 -3.86 2.09 -3.61
CA ILE A 74 -3.53 1.91 -5.04
C ILE A 74 -2.05 1.64 -5.29
N GLN A 75 -1.16 2.27 -4.52
CA GLN A 75 0.28 2.11 -4.64
C GLN A 75 0.70 0.66 -4.37
N ASP A 76 -0.07 -0.12 -3.59
CA ASP A 76 0.19 -1.54 -3.32
C ASP A 76 -0.29 -2.48 -4.41
N LEU A 77 -0.99 -2.00 -5.43
CA LEU A 77 -1.57 -2.81 -6.51
C LEU A 77 -0.57 -3.83 -7.09
N GLY A 78 0.70 -3.44 -7.17
CA GLY A 78 1.79 -4.25 -7.68
C GLY A 78 2.10 -5.52 -6.88
N TYR A 79 1.81 -5.51 -5.58
CA TYR A 79 2.07 -6.64 -4.69
C TYR A 79 0.89 -7.64 -4.62
N TYR A 80 -0.21 -7.39 -5.35
CA TYR A 80 -1.32 -8.33 -5.48
C TYR A 80 -1.11 -9.34 -6.61
N PRO A 81 -1.89 -10.44 -6.66
CA PRO A 81 -1.78 -11.42 -7.74
C PRO A 81 -1.98 -10.73 -9.10
N HIS A 82 -1.14 -11.04 -10.08
CA HIS A 82 -1.15 -10.38 -11.41
C HIS A 82 -0.76 -8.89 -11.42
N GLY A 83 -0.38 -8.34 -10.26
CA GLY A 83 0.19 -7.00 -10.16
C GLY A 83 1.57 -6.89 -10.80
N SER A 84 2.12 -5.69 -10.73
CA SER A 84 3.47 -5.34 -11.16
C SER A 84 4.26 -4.78 -9.98
N GLU A 85 5.23 -5.55 -9.46
CA GLU A 85 6.15 -5.09 -8.40
C GLU A 85 6.79 -3.75 -8.78
N GLN A 86 7.11 -3.56 -10.06
CA GLN A 86 7.70 -2.31 -10.56
C GLN A 86 6.74 -1.12 -10.45
N PHE A 87 5.42 -1.32 -10.60
CA PHE A 87 4.46 -0.26 -10.37
C PHE A 87 4.45 0.17 -8.90
N SER A 88 4.44 -0.79 -7.97
CA SER A 88 4.46 -0.48 -6.54
C SER A 88 5.77 0.16 -6.13
N ASP A 89 6.91 -0.39 -6.55
CA ASP A 89 8.22 0.19 -6.25
C ASP A 89 8.36 1.62 -6.81
N LEU A 90 7.83 1.90 -8.01
CA LEU A 90 7.83 3.26 -8.56
C LEU A 90 7.05 4.19 -7.63
N THR A 91 5.81 3.82 -7.32
CA THR A 91 4.91 4.65 -6.51
C THR A 91 5.26 4.75 -5.02
N HIS A 92 6.18 3.89 -4.53
CA HIS A 92 6.68 3.90 -3.16
C HIS A 92 8.04 4.61 -2.99
N TYR A 93 8.85 4.70 -4.04
CA TYR A 93 10.24 5.15 -3.92
C TYR A 93 10.62 6.29 -4.88
N VAL A 94 9.95 6.42 -6.01
CA VAL A 94 10.35 7.34 -7.09
C VAL A 94 9.27 8.36 -7.34
N ARG A 95 9.60 9.66 -7.26
CA ARG A 95 8.63 10.73 -7.59
C ARG A 95 7.28 10.56 -6.88
N THR A 96 7.33 10.11 -5.62
CA THR A 96 6.14 9.67 -4.87
C THR A 96 5.16 10.79 -4.59
N GLY A 97 5.63 11.98 -4.23
CA GLY A 97 4.82 13.18 -4.06
C GLY A 97 4.26 13.67 -5.40
N ASP A 98 5.11 13.74 -6.42
CA ASP A 98 4.72 14.13 -7.78
C ASP A 98 3.60 13.23 -8.33
N PHE A 99 3.61 11.93 -8.04
CA PHE A 99 2.57 10.99 -8.45
C PHE A 99 1.21 11.37 -7.87
N ILE A 100 1.14 11.67 -6.57
CA ILE A 100 -0.11 12.08 -5.91
C ILE A 100 -0.60 13.42 -6.45
N GLU A 101 0.30 14.40 -6.59
CA GLU A 101 -0.04 15.70 -7.17
C GLU A 101 -0.57 15.55 -8.60
N ALA A 102 0.02 14.66 -9.41
CA ALA A 102 -0.46 14.36 -10.75
C ALA A 102 -1.88 13.75 -10.73
N LEU A 103 -2.18 12.83 -9.82
CA LEU A 103 -3.54 12.27 -9.68
C LEU A 103 -4.55 13.37 -9.30
N VAL A 104 -4.22 14.24 -8.36
CA VAL A 104 -5.11 15.35 -7.93
C VAL A 104 -5.33 16.33 -9.09
N ARG A 105 -4.26 16.69 -9.81
CA ARG A 105 -4.30 17.60 -10.95
C ARG A 105 -5.11 17.03 -12.12
N GLU A 106 -4.97 15.73 -12.42
CA GLU A 106 -5.65 15.09 -13.54
C GLU A 106 -7.12 14.76 -13.26
N SER A 107 -7.56 14.81 -12.00
CA SER A 107 -8.94 14.53 -11.60
C SER A 107 -9.94 15.52 -12.18
N GLN A 108 -10.91 15.01 -12.97
CA GLN A 108 -11.94 15.83 -13.63
C GLN A 108 -13.32 15.70 -12.99
N ASP A 109 -13.57 14.64 -12.23
CA ASP A 109 -14.86 14.39 -11.58
C ASP A 109 -14.73 13.99 -10.11
N LEU A 110 -15.89 13.92 -9.43
CA LEU A 110 -16.01 13.58 -8.02
C LEU A 110 -15.31 12.27 -7.65
N ASN A 111 -15.42 11.24 -8.48
CA ASN A 111 -14.86 9.92 -8.20
C ASN A 111 -13.35 9.91 -8.44
N GLU A 112 -12.88 10.56 -9.49
CA GLU A 112 -11.45 10.72 -9.77
C GLU A 112 -10.77 11.49 -8.64
N LEU A 113 -11.36 12.59 -8.19
CA LEU A 113 -10.82 13.37 -7.08
C LEU A 113 -10.83 12.57 -5.78
N ALA A 114 -11.92 11.88 -5.46
CA ALA A 114 -11.96 11.04 -4.27
C ALA A 114 -10.91 9.93 -4.31
N PHE A 115 -10.68 9.31 -5.47
CA PHE A 115 -9.61 8.34 -5.69
C PHE A 115 -8.22 8.95 -5.47
N ALA A 116 -7.95 10.13 -6.04
CA ALA A 116 -6.67 10.82 -5.87
C ALA A 116 -6.41 11.22 -4.41
N LEU A 117 -7.43 11.73 -3.70
CA LEU A 117 -7.33 12.05 -2.28
C LEU A 117 -7.18 10.78 -1.42
N GLY A 118 -7.80 9.68 -1.83
CA GLY A 118 -7.50 8.35 -1.28
C GLY A 118 -6.01 7.99 -1.40
N ALA A 119 -5.42 8.16 -2.59
CA ALA A 119 -3.99 7.90 -2.80
C ALA A 119 -3.09 8.83 -1.95
N LEU A 120 -3.51 10.06 -1.69
CA LEU A 120 -2.85 10.96 -0.73
C LEU A 120 -2.88 10.41 0.70
N SER A 121 -3.96 9.74 1.10
CA SER A 121 -4.04 9.02 2.39
C SER A 121 -2.94 7.98 2.51
N HIS A 122 -2.71 7.20 1.46
CA HIS A 122 -1.66 6.19 1.42
C HIS A 122 -0.28 6.83 1.58
N TYR A 123 0.02 7.90 0.81
CA TYR A 123 1.29 8.63 0.89
C TYR A 123 1.63 9.03 2.33
N VAL A 124 0.70 9.63 3.08
CA VAL A 124 1.00 10.04 4.47
C VAL A 124 1.00 8.88 5.45
N SER A 125 0.27 7.79 5.15
CA SER A 125 0.17 6.62 6.02
C SER A 125 1.45 5.83 6.03
N ASP A 126 2.07 5.58 4.88
CA ASP A 126 3.29 4.76 4.82
C ASP A 126 4.50 5.48 5.42
N LEU A 127 4.65 6.77 5.10
CA LEU A 127 5.79 7.56 5.58
C LEU A 127 5.96 7.52 7.10
N ASP A 128 4.85 7.54 7.83
CA ASP A 128 4.85 7.47 9.29
C ASP A 128 4.57 6.06 9.82
N GLY A 129 3.73 5.29 9.14
CA GLY A 129 3.35 3.93 9.49
C GLY A 129 4.55 2.99 9.49
N HIS A 130 5.34 3.00 8.41
CA HIS A 130 6.53 2.15 8.33
C HIS A 130 7.58 2.65 9.31
N ARG A 131 7.93 3.94 9.24
CA ARG A 131 9.00 4.52 10.06
C ARG A 131 8.78 4.42 11.57
N TYR A 132 7.56 4.68 12.05
CA TYR A 132 7.26 4.77 13.48
C TYR A 132 6.50 3.58 14.04
N ALA A 133 5.96 2.68 13.21
CA ALA A 133 5.29 1.47 13.69
C ALA A 133 5.91 0.18 13.13
N THR A 134 5.87 -0.07 11.82
CA THR A 134 6.33 -1.37 11.29
C THR A 134 7.83 -1.60 11.52
N ASN A 135 8.67 -0.64 11.14
CA ASN A 135 10.12 -0.78 11.13
C ASN A 135 10.73 -0.87 12.54
N VAL A 136 10.05 -0.31 13.53
CA VAL A 136 10.45 -0.36 14.95
C VAL A 136 9.72 -1.47 15.72
N GLY A 137 8.51 -1.81 15.30
CA GLY A 137 7.66 -2.83 15.92
C GLY A 137 8.10 -4.24 15.58
N GLU A 138 8.50 -4.49 14.33
CA GLU A 138 9.00 -5.80 13.90
C GLU A 138 10.15 -6.32 14.78
N PRO A 139 11.26 -5.57 15.00
CA PRO A 139 12.34 -6.05 15.88
C PRO A 139 11.90 -6.23 17.35
N MET A 140 10.84 -5.55 17.80
CA MET A 140 10.26 -5.79 19.14
C MET A 140 9.49 -7.12 19.21
N LEU A 141 8.82 -7.51 18.13
CA LEU A 141 8.09 -8.78 18.05
C LEU A 141 9.03 -9.96 17.79
N TYR A 142 10.13 -9.77 17.06
CA TYR A 142 11.01 -10.85 16.60
C TYR A 142 12.48 -10.63 17.06
N PRO A 143 12.85 -11.11 18.27
CA PRO A 143 14.20 -10.89 18.83
C PRO A 143 15.36 -11.39 17.97
N ASP A 144 15.17 -12.49 17.23
CA ASP A 144 16.20 -13.02 16.31
C ASP A 144 16.45 -12.07 15.14
N LEU A 145 15.40 -11.43 14.63
CA LEU A 145 15.52 -10.40 13.59
C LEU A 145 16.17 -9.14 14.14
N LYS A 146 15.81 -8.73 15.36
CA LYS A 146 16.49 -7.62 16.05
C LYS A 146 17.98 -7.87 16.22
N LYS A 147 18.39 -9.10 16.54
CA LYS A 147 19.80 -9.47 16.63
C LYS A 147 20.53 -9.37 15.29
N LYS A 148 19.83 -9.64 14.18
CA LYS A 148 20.40 -9.63 12.83
C LYS A 148 20.49 -8.22 12.23
N TYR A 149 19.43 -7.43 12.36
CA TYR A 149 19.26 -6.17 11.64
C TYR A 149 19.30 -4.93 12.55
N GLY A 150 19.12 -5.09 13.85
CA GLY A 150 19.12 -3.99 14.82
C GLY A 150 17.71 -3.60 15.26
N SER A 151 17.56 -2.38 15.78
CA SER A 151 16.29 -1.89 16.37
C SER A 151 15.36 -1.23 15.36
N VAL A 152 15.79 -1.12 14.11
CA VAL A 152 14.99 -0.67 12.97
C VAL A 152 15.23 -1.69 11.87
N ILE A 153 14.16 -2.25 11.30
CA ILE A 153 14.19 -3.21 10.19
C ILE A 153 13.36 -2.59 9.07
N THR A 154 13.98 -2.30 7.94
CA THR A 154 13.28 -1.74 6.77
C THR A 154 12.55 -2.83 5.98
N TYR A 155 11.64 -2.44 5.10
CA TYR A 155 11.02 -3.39 4.17
C TYR A 155 12.08 -4.16 3.38
N GLU A 156 13.14 -3.51 2.89
CA GLU A 156 14.16 -4.19 2.09
C GLU A 156 15.04 -5.18 2.88
N ASP A 157 15.10 -5.07 4.21
CA ASP A 157 15.80 -6.00 5.09
C ASP A 157 15.02 -7.31 5.27
N ASN A 158 13.70 -7.21 5.42
CA ASN A 158 12.82 -8.36 5.66
C ASN A 158 11.36 -8.17 5.18
N PRO A 159 11.09 -8.24 3.86
CA PRO A 159 9.74 -8.03 3.32
C PRO A 159 8.68 -8.93 3.96
N ALA A 160 9.02 -10.20 4.20
CA ALA A 160 8.06 -11.16 4.74
C ALA A 160 7.73 -10.95 6.23
N GLY A 161 8.61 -10.33 7.01
CA GLY A 161 8.35 -10.01 8.42
C GLY A 161 7.66 -8.67 8.60
N HIS A 162 7.99 -7.70 7.73
CA HIS A 162 7.29 -6.43 7.58
C HIS A 162 5.79 -6.65 7.39
N LEU A 163 5.43 -7.41 6.35
CA LEU A 163 4.04 -7.78 6.03
C LEU A 163 3.31 -8.53 7.15
N LYS A 164 4.02 -9.35 7.95
CA LYS A 164 3.40 -10.05 9.09
C LYS A 164 3.09 -9.10 10.24
N THR A 165 3.94 -8.11 10.45
CA THR A 165 3.77 -7.12 11.52
C THR A 165 2.56 -6.26 11.21
N GLU A 166 2.45 -5.79 9.98
CA GLU A 166 1.30 -5.06 9.43
C GLU A 166 -0.01 -5.82 9.51
N PHE A 167 -0.02 -7.07 9.05
CA PHE A 167 -1.20 -7.92 9.19
C PHE A 167 -1.60 -8.13 10.67
N GLY A 168 -0.61 -8.17 11.57
CA GLY A 168 -0.85 -8.21 13.01
C GLY A 168 -1.59 -6.99 13.54
N PHE A 169 -1.27 -5.79 13.02
CA PHE A 169 -2.00 -4.56 13.35
C PHE A 169 -3.46 -4.63 12.90
N ASP A 170 -3.71 -4.95 11.63
CA ASP A 170 -5.08 -5.07 11.09
C ASP A 170 -5.93 -6.06 11.90
N VAL A 171 -5.39 -7.24 12.19
CA VAL A 171 -6.10 -8.27 12.97
C VAL A 171 -6.42 -7.76 14.38
N LEU A 172 -5.47 -7.10 15.04
CA LEU A 172 -5.66 -6.57 16.39
C LEU A 172 -6.74 -5.49 16.42
N GLU A 173 -6.70 -4.55 15.47
CA GLU A 173 -7.61 -3.40 15.45
C GLU A 173 -9.03 -3.77 15.02
N VAL A 174 -9.19 -4.74 14.11
CA VAL A 174 -10.49 -5.36 13.80
C VAL A 174 -11.03 -6.08 15.04
N ALA A 175 -10.21 -6.85 15.73
CA ALA A 175 -10.65 -7.60 16.90
C ALA A 175 -11.02 -6.69 18.08
N LYS A 176 -10.39 -5.53 18.18
CA LYS A 176 -10.76 -4.43 19.10
C LYS A 176 -11.91 -3.57 18.56
N GLY A 177 -12.34 -3.82 17.32
CA GLY A 177 -13.39 -3.12 16.55
C GLY A 177 -13.24 -1.63 16.62
N ARG A 178 -12.00 -1.21 16.38
CA ARG A 178 -11.69 0.20 16.11
C ARG A 178 -11.77 0.48 14.62
N PHE A 179 -11.61 -0.55 13.78
CA PHE A 179 -11.85 -0.50 12.34
C PHE A 179 -13.29 -0.83 12.00
N ALA A 180 -13.79 -0.22 10.92
CA ALA A 180 -15.13 -0.45 10.45
C ALA A 180 -15.30 -1.91 10.01
N PRO A 181 -16.51 -2.49 10.18
CA PRO A 181 -16.77 -3.86 9.80
C PRO A 181 -16.76 -4.02 8.27
N GLN A 182 -16.50 -5.22 7.79
CA GLN A 182 -16.58 -5.58 6.37
C GLN A 182 -17.95 -5.26 5.78
N ALA A 183 -19.03 -5.41 6.54
CA ALA A 183 -20.37 -5.04 6.06
C ALA A 183 -20.47 -3.56 5.69
N TYR A 184 -19.75 -2.69 6.40
CA TYR A 184 -19.66 -1.27 6.07
C TYR A 184 -18.84 -1.06 4.80
N HIS A 185 -17.67 -1.68 4.68
CA HIS A 185 -16.85 -1.59 3.47
C HIS A 185 -17.55 -2.19 2.23
N ASP A 186 -18.29 -3.29 2.39
CA ASP A 186 -19.11 -3.90 1.32
C ASP A 186 -20.26 -2.98 0.91
N PHE A 187 -20.87 -2.28 1.88
CA PHE A 187 -21.90 -1.29 1.60
C PHE A 187 -21.34 -0.12 0.79
N ILE A 188 -20.19 0.42 1.16
CA ILE A 188 -19.53 1.54 0.47
C ILE A 188 -18.96 1.11 -0.90
N GLY A 189 -18.32 -0.05 -0.97
CA GLY A 189 -17.66 -0.59 -2.14
C GLY A 189 -16.20 -0.19 -2.26
N PHE A 190 -15.51 -0.77 -3.24
CA PHE A 190 -14.09 -0.54 -3.52
C PHE A 190 -13.88 -0.36 -5.02
N TYR A 191 -13.45 0.84 -5.43
CA TYR A 191 -13.39 1.25 -6.84
C TYR A 191 -12.06 1.86 -7.22
N VAL A 192 -11.57 1.51 -8.41
CA VAL A 192 -10.31 2.06 -8.95
C VAL A 192 -10.63 2.93 -10.14
N SER A 193 -10.17 4.18 -10.12
CA SER A 193 -10.29 5.09 -11.25
C SER A 193 -9.12 4.89 -12.22
N LYS A 194 -9.36 4.08 -13.26
CA LYS A 194 -8.33 3.69 -14.24
C LYS A 194 -7.82 4.88 -15.06
N THR A 195 -8.70 5.84 -15.38
CA THR A 195 -8.36 6.99 -16.23
C THR A 195 -7.34 7.90 -15.54
N VAL A 196 -7.66 8.40 -14.35
CA VAL A 196 -6.75 9.29 -13.60
C VAL A 196 -5.46 8.57 -13.22
N LEU A 197 -5.53 7.28 -12.89
CA LEU A 197 -4.35 6.47 -12.61
C LEU A 197 -3.41 6.38 -13.82
N ALA A 198 -3.94 6.09 -15.00
CA ALA A 198 -3.15 6.00 -16.23
C ALA A 198 -2.50 7.35 -16.58
N LYS A 199 -3.25 8.45 -16.47
CA LYS A 199 -2.73 9.78 -16.75
C LYS A 199 -1.69 10.23 -15.73
N GLY A 200 -1.97 10.10 -14.43
CA GLY A 200 -1.03 10.44 -13.37
C GLY A 200 0.26 9.64 -13.45
N PHE A 201 0.18 8.34 -13.78
CA PHE A 201 1.36 7.50 -13.99
C PHE A 201 2.18 7.97 -15.19
N ARG A 202 1.52 8.29 -16.31
CA ARG A 202 2.18 8.84 -17.50
C ARG A 202 2.85 10.18 -17.24
N ASP A 203 2.15 11.11 -16.60
CA ASP A 203 2.68 12.44 -16.31
C ASP A 203 3.88 12.39 -15.37
N THR A 204 3.88 11.44 -14.43
CA THR A 204 4.93 11.30 -13.42
C THR A 204 6.17 10.60 -13.97
N TYR A 205 5.98 9.51 -14.70
CA TYR A 205 7.06 8.60 -15.10
C TYR A 205 7.35 8.62 -16.60
N GLY A 206 6.54 9.26 -17.43
CA GLY A 206 6.67 9.15 -18.89
C GLY A 206 6.45 7.72 -19.40
N LEU A 207 5.80 6.87 -18.59
CA LEU A 207 5.49 5.48 -18.89
C LEU A 207 3.98 5.28 -18.95
N GLU A 208 3.55 4.35 -19.78
CA GLU A 208 2.17 3.87 -19.79
C GLU A 208 2.02 2.70 -18.81
N LEU A 209 0.81 2.46 -18.30
CA LEU A 209 0.57 1.31 -17.41
C LEU A 209 0.92 -0.03 -18.08
N GLN A 210 0.72 -0.17 -19.39
CA GLN A 210 1.12 -1.36 -20.15
C GLN A 210 2.65 -1.57 -20.24
N ASP A 211 3.47 -0.59 -19.87
CA ASP A 211 4.92 -0.77 -19.81
C ASP A 211 5.35 -1.58 -18.59
N VAL A 212 4.51 -1.62 -17.55
CA VAL A 212 4.77 -2.26 -16.27
C VAL A 212 3.79 -3.40 -15.95
N PHE A 213 2.55 -3.35 -16.44
CA PHE A 213 1.57 -4.43 -16.31
C PHE A 213 1.44 -5.23 -17.61
N SER A 214 1.47 -6.56 -17.48
CA SER A 214 1.16 -7.47 -18.59
C SER A 214 -0.35 -7.51 -18.91
N ASP A 215 -1.19 -7.44 -17.88
CA ASP A 215 -2.65 -7.37 -17.99
C ASP A 215 -3.19 -6.53 -16.82
N PHE A 216 -3.33 -5.23 -17.07
CA PHE A 216 -3.75 -4.27 -16.05
C PHE A 216 -5.19 -4.51 -15.57
N ASP A 217 -6.09 -4.91 -16.46
CA ASP A 217 -7.49 -5.15 -16.09
C ASP A 217 -7.61 -6.35 -15.14
N ARG A 218 -6.88 -7.43 -15.44
CA ARG A 218 -6.80 -8.60 -14.56
C ARG A 218 -6.15 -8.27 -13.21
N ALA A 219 -5.13 -7.41 -13.19
CA ALA A 219 -4.51 -6.93 -11.95
C ALA A 219 -5.52 -6.17 -11.08
N ILE A 220 -6.36 -5.32 -11.67
CA ILE A 220 -7.42 -4.61 -10.95
C ILE A 220 -8.49 -5.58 -10.42
N GLU A 221 -8.86 -6.61 -11.18
CA GLU A 221 -9.86 -7.59 -10.73
C GLU A 221 -9.37 -8.46 -9.57
N SER A 222 -8.12 -8.93 -9.63
CA SER A 222 -7.51 -9.70 -8.54
C SER A 222 -7.32 -8.84 -7.30
N TYR A 223 -6.90 -7.59 -7.47
CA TYR A 223 -6.78 -6.60 -6.41
C TYR A 223 -8.10 -6.36 -5.70
N ARG A 224 -9.17 -6.04 -6.43
CA ARG A 224 -10.54 -5.88 -5.87
C ARG A 224 -10.99 -7.12 -5.11
N ARG A 225 -10.74 -8.31 -5.65
CA ARG A 225 -11.08 -9.57 -4.98
C ARG A 225 -10.29 -9.78 -3.69
N ALA A 226 -9.01 -9.43 -3.70
CA ALA A 226 -8.15 -9.58 -2.53
C ALA A 226 -8.61 -8.67 -1.38
N VAL A 227 -8.82 -7.38 -1.67
CA VAL A 227 -9.26 -6.38 -0.69
C VAL A 227 -10.68 -6.66 -0.20
N SER A 228 -11.66 -6.87 -1.09
CA SER A 228 -13.06 -6.98 -0.65
C SER A 228 -13.45 -8.38 -0.13
N LYS A 229 -12.62 -9.42 -0.29
CA LYS A 229 -12.99 -10.79 0.11
C LYS A 229 -11.89 -11.54 0.82
N THR A 230 -10.72 -11.65 0.20
CA THR A 230 -9.66 -12.57 0.67
C THR A 230 -9.06 -12.09 2.00
N ILE A 231 -8.68 -10.81 2.08
CA ILE A 231 -8.08 -10.22 3.28
C ILE A 231 -9.06 -10.20 4.45
N PRO A 232 -10.31 -9.72 4.30
CA PRO A 232 -11.29 -9.73 5.39
C PRO A 232 -11.54 -11.12 5.96
N MET A 233 -11.64 -12.13 5.09
CA MET A 233 -11.74 -13.53 5.51
C MET A 233 -10.50 -13.97 6.29
N ALA A 234 -9.30 -13.68 5.79
CA ALA A 234 -8.05 -14.02 6.46
C ALA A 234 -7.95 -13.35 7.84
N THR A 235 -8.35 -12.09 7.95
CA THR A 235 -8.38 -11.33 9.22
C THR A 235 -9.32 -11.96 10.23
N ARG A 236 -10.54 -12.36 9.82
CA ARG A 236 -11.48 -13.07 10.72
C ARG A 236 -10.97 -14.43 11.16
N VAL A 237 -10.35 -15.18 10.26
CA VAL A 237 -9.71 -16.47 10.56
C VAL A 237 -8.58 -16.28 11.58
N ALA A 238 -7.71 -15.29 11.36
CA ALA A 238 -6.60 -14.97 12.25
C ALA A 238 -7.07 -14.50 13.63
N TRP A 239 -8.11 -13.66 13.68
CA TRP A 239 -8.75 -13.27 14.94
C TRP A 239 -9.30 -14.49 15.68
N ALA A 240 -9.98 -15.41 14.99
CA ALA A 240 -10.50 -16.64 15.62
C ALA A 240 -9.38 -17.47 16.26
N GLU A 241 -8.22 -17.55 15.61
CA GLU A 241 -7.06 -18.30 16.07
C GLU A 241 -6.35 -17.64 17.27
N ARG A 242 -6.36 -16.30 17.35
CA ARG A 242 -5.62 -15.49 18.34
C ARG A 242 -6.51 -14.83 19.39
N LYS A 243 -7.77 -15.25 19.51
CA LYS A 243 -8.79 -14.62 20.38
C LYS A 243 -8.30 -14.44 21.82
N ASP A 244 -7.68 -15.46 22.40
CA ASP A 244 -7.23 -15.42 23.79
C ASP A 244 -6.12 -14.39 23.98
N GLU A 245 -5.14 -14.29 23.07
CA GLU A 245 -4.08 -13.27 23.11
C GLU A 245 -4.65 -11.85 23.02
N ILE A 246 -5.67 -11.64 22.18
CA ILE A 246 -6.30 -10.33 21.99
C ILE A 246 -7.06 -9.87 23.23
N GLN A 247 -7.77 -10.79 23.91
CA GLN A 247 -8.57 -10.47 25.10
C GLN A 247 -7.73 -10.02 26.30
N HIS A 248 -6.45 -10.37 26.35
CA HIS A 248 -5.53 -10.02 27.45
C HIS A 248 -4.74 -8.72 27.21
N SER A 249 -5.06 -7.94 26.19
CA SER A 249 -4.40 -6.64 25.93
C SER A 249 -5.00 -5.49 26.76
N GLU A 250 -4.18 -4.74 27.49
CA GLU A 250 -4.64 -3.67 28.40
C GLU A 250 -4.96 -2.34 27.68
N PRO A 251 -5.93 -1.53 28.16
CA PRO A 251 -6.19 -0.17 27.66
C PRO A 251 -5.18 0.88 28.17
N GLY A 252 -4.53 1.63 27.27
CA GLY A 252 -3.68 2.81 27.59
C GLY A 252 -4.26 4.16 27.12
N MET A 253 -3.62 5.29 27.46
CA MET A 253 -4.10 6.67 27.18
C MET A 253 -4.26 7.00 25.68
N THR A 254 -3.35 6.51 24.82
CA THR A 254 -3.41 6.66 23.35
C THR A 254 -4.67 6.03 22.76
N ARG A 255 -5.23 5.01 23.42
CA ARG A 255 -6.48 4.36 23.04
C ARG A 255 -7.67 5.29 22.96
N THR A 256 -7.83 6.19 23.93
CA THR A 256 -9.02 7.06 23.98
C THR A 256 -9.04 8.00 22.78
N ARG A 257 -7.88 8.58 22.43
CA ARG A 257 -7.75 9.49 21.30
C ARG A 257 -7.91 8.78 19.96
N PHE A 258 -7.29 7.62 19.79
CA PHE A 258 -7.46 6.80 18.58
C PHE A 258 -8.92 6.38 18.38
N VAL A 259 -9.57 5.85 19.42
CA VAL A 259 -11.00 5.52 19.38
C VAL A 259 -11.82 6.76 19.05
N TYR A 260 -11.49 7.92 19.63
CA TYR A 260 -12.20 9.16 19.31
C TYR A 260 -12.05 9.58 17.85
N ILE A 261 -10.86 9.44 17.26
CA ILE A 261 -10.61 9.65 15.82
C ILE A 261 -11.50 8.71 15.00
N MET A 262 -11.52 7.41 15.33
CA MET A 262 -12.36 6.43 14.64
C MET A 262 -13.87 6.68 14.85
N ARG A 263 -14.31 7.10 16.03
CA ARG A 263 -15.72 7.43 16.33
C ARG A 263 -16.26 8.65 15.59
N ARG A 264 -15.37 9.54 15.17
CA ARG A 264 -15.77 10.70 14.37
C ARG A 264 -16.15 10.31 12.94
N SER A 265 -15.75 9.12 12.48
CA SER A 265 -16.25 8.54 11.23
C SER A 265 -17.70 8.05 11.41
N SER A 266 -18.55 8.27 10.41
CA SER A 266 -20.02 8.12 10.48
C SER A 266 -20.55 6.72 10.77
N TYR A 267 -19.74 5.65 10.73
CA TYR A 267 -20.27 4.29 10.71
C TYR A 267 -20.92 3.83 12.04
N GLU A 268 -20.53 4.37 13.20
CA GLU A 268 -21.10 3.96 14.51
C GLU A 268 -22.62 4.20 14.61
N ARG A 269 -23.17 5.17 13.85
CA ARG A 269 -24.59 5.58 13.92
C ARG A 269 -25.56 4.54 13.35
N GLU A 270 -25.19 3.87 12.28
CA GLU A 270 -26.04 2.91 11.56
C GLU A 270 -25.58 1.46 11.74
N TRP A 271 -24.27 1.23 11.82
CA TRP A 271 -23.67 -0.11 11.84
C TRP A 271 -23.25 -0.55 13.26
N GLY A 272 -23.21 0.38 14.22
CA GLY A 272 -23.09 0.11 15.65
C GLY A 272 -21.92 -0.81 16.04
N LYS A 273 -21.92 -1.33 17.27
CA LYS A 273 -20.87 -2.25 17.80
C LYS A 273 -20.92 -3.65 17.17
N GLN A 274 -21.31 -3.78 15.90
CA GLN A 274 -21.28 -5.07 15.21
C GLN A 274 -19.85 -5.33 14.71
N TYR A 275 -19.10 -6.03 15.56
CA TYR A 275 -17.82 -6.63 15.19
C TYR A 275 -18.10 -7.81 14.26
N ASP A 276 -17.32 -7.96 13.19
CA ASP A 276 -17.42 -9.12 12.29
C ASP A 276 -16.84 -10.38 12.94
N ARG A 277 -17.59 -10.93 13.90
CA ARG A 277 -17.18 -12.15 14.60
C ARG A 277 -16.95 -13.26 13.57
N PRO A 278 -15.89 -14.06 13.73
CA PRO A 278 -15.62 -15.15 12.80
C PRO A 278 -16.82 -16.09 12.76
N THR A 279 -17.27 -16.39 11.55
CA THR A 279 -18.37 -17.32 11.29
C THR A 279 -18.00 -18.74 11.69
N ALA A 280 -18.97 -19.64 11.83
CA ALA A 280 -18.69 -21.05 12.15
C ALA A 280 -17.76 -21.71 11.10
N GLY A 281 -17.96 -21.38 9.81
CA GLY A 281 -17.10 -21.86 8.71
C GLY A 281 -15.67 -21.31 8.79
N GLU A 282 -15.50 -20.04 9.16
CA GLU A 282 -14.17 -19.44 9.34
C GLU A 282 -13.45 -19.98 10.58
N ARG A 283 -14.16 -20.27 11.67
CA ARG A 283 -13.59 -20.98 12.83
C ARG A 283 -13.15 -22.39 12.46
N PHE A 284 -13.92 -23.08 11.62
CA PHE A 284 -13.55 -24.38 11.09
C PHE A 284 -12.33 -24.28 10.16
N LEU A 285 -12.27 -23.28 9.28
CA LEU A 285 -11.11 -23.04 8.43
C LEU A 285 -9.86 -22.69 9.25
N ALA A 286 -9.99 -21.87 10.29
CA ALA A 286 -8.91 -21.58 11.25
C ALA A 286 -8.38 -22.85 11.92
N PHE A 287 -9.27 -23.76 12.29
CA PHE A 287 -8.90 -25.07 12.80
C PHE A 287 -8.11 -25.90 11.78
N ILE A 288 -8.51 -25.90 10.49
CA ILE A 288 -7.77 -26.59 9.43
C ILE A 288 -6.39 -25.94 9.18
N VAL A 289 -6.30 -24.61 9.13
CA VAL A 289 -5.03 -23.87 9.00
C VAL A 289 -4.04 -24.27 10.09
N ARG A 290 -4.51 -24.39 11.34
CA ARG A 290 -3.69 -24.82 12.49
C ARG A 290 -3.06 -26.20 12.31
N LEU A 291 -3.70 -27.08 11.52
CA LEU A 291 -3.24 -28.45 11.27
C LEU A 291 -2.30 -28.55 10.05
N LEU A 292 -2.27 -27.54 9.17
CA LEU A 292 -1.47 -27.56 7.95
C LEU A 292 -0.03 -27.08 8.22
N PRO A 293 0.99 -27.73 7.60
CA PRO A 293 2.36 -27.23 7.67
C PRO A 293 2.47 -25.85 6.97
N PRO A 294 3.30 -24.92 7.46
CA PRO A 294 3.38 -23.55 6.96
C PRO A 294 4.15 -23.47 5.63
N ILE A 295 3.48 -23.88 4.55
CA ILE A 295 4.01 -23.88 3.19
C ILE A 295 3.31 -22.77 2.40
N GLY A 296 4.07 -21.92 1.70
CA GLY A 296 3.53 -20.83 0.87
C GLY A 296 2.79 -19.73 1.66
N PRO A 297 1.64 -19.21 1.18
CA PRO A 297 0.93 -18.06 1.78
C PRO A 297 0.44 -18.30 3.22
N LEU A 298 0.31 -19.56 3.65
CA LEU A 298 0.01 -19.93 5.05
C LEU A 298 1.14 -19.56 6.03
N LYS A 299 2.33 -19.16 5.55
CA LYS A 299 3.41 -18.61 6.41
C LYS A 299 3.05 -17.28 7.05
N ALA A 300 2.21 -16.45 6.40
CA ALA A 300 1.78 -15.16 6.95
C ALA A 300 0.95 -15.33 8.23
N LEU A 301 0.19 -16.43 8.34
CA LEU A 301 -0.62 -16.79 9.52
C LEU A 301 0.23 -17.17 10.75
N LYS A 302 1.55 -17.33 10.58
CA LYS A 302 2.54 -17.37 11.67
C LYS A 302 3.08 -15.98 12.02
N PHE A 303 2.23 -14.97 12.00
CA PHE A 303 2.55 -13.66 12.57
C PHE A 303 2.42 -13.72 14.10
N LYS A 304 3.09 -12.79 14.78
CA LYS A 304 2.89 -12.54 16.21
C LYS A 304 1.88 -11.41 16.39
N MET A 305 0.98 -11.55 17.35
CA MET A 305 0.11 -10.44 17.74
C MET A 305 0.97 -9.26 18.25
N PRO A 306 0.63 -8.01 17.89
CA PRO A 306 1.28 -6.85 18.47
C PRO A 306 1.17 -6.85 20.00
N THR A 307 2.29 -6.58 20.68
CA THR A 307 2.30 -6.34 22.13
C THR A 307 1.72 -4.96 22.43
N PRO A 308 1.36 -4.63 23.69
CA PRO A 308 0.85 -3.30 24.04
C PRO A 308 1.78 -2.16 23.62
N ASP A 309 3.10 -2.34 23.73
CA ASP A 309 4.08 -1.33 23.31
C ASP A 309 4.11 -1.17 21.78
N VAL A 310 4.00 -2.28 21.04
CA VAL A 310 4.00 -2.25 19.56
C VAL A 310 2.67 -1.73 19.01
N GLU A 311 1.55 -2.05 19.64
CA GLU A 311 0.26 -1.44 19.37
C GLU A 311 0.30 0.07 19.64
N LYS A 312 0.91 0.51 20.74
CA LYS A 312 1.03 1.94 21.03
C LYS A 312 1.77 2.68 19.90
N LEU A 313 2.85 2.12 19.38
CA LEU A 313 3.58 2.67 18.23
C LEU A 313 2.67 2.79 16.99
N PHE A 314 1.88 1.75 16.70
CA PHE A 314 0.89 1.78 15.62
C PHE A 314 -0.17 2.88 15.81
N MET A 315 -0.72 3.02 17.02
CA MET A 315 -1.75 4.02 17.29
C MET A 315 -1.19 5.45 17.18
N GLU A 316 0.05 5.65 17.62
CA GLU A 316 0.75 6.94 17.49
C GLU A 316 1.09 7.25 16.03
N SER A 317 1.51 6.26 15.22
CA SER A 317 1.78 6.47 13.80
C SER A 317 0.49 6.78 13.03
N PHE A 318 -0.59 6.05 13.30
CA PHE A 318 -1.91 6.31 12.71
C PHE A 318 -2.41 7.72 13.04
N GLU A 319 -2.26 8.16 14.29
CA GLU A 319 -2.65 9.51 14.69
C GLU A 319 -1.85 10.59 13.93
N ARG A 320 -0.53 10.38 13.76
CA ARG A 320 0.31 11.30 12.98
C ARG A 320 -0.11 11.31 11.51
N ALA A 321 -0.30 10.13 10.91
CA ALA A 321 -0.78 10.00 9.53
C ALA A 321 -2.12 10.70 9.33
N ALA A 322 -3.08 10.52 10.24
CA ALA A 322 -4.37 11.20 10.21
C ALA A 322 -4.25 12.74 10.32
N GLN A 323 -3.33 13.25 11.15
CA GLN A 323 -3.06 14.69 11.26
C GLN A 323 -2.39 15.24 10.00
N GLN A 324 -1.41 14.53 9.45
CA GLN A 324 -0.77 14.91 8.20
C GLN A 324 -1.79 14.89 7.06
N TYR A 325 -2.60 13.84 6.97
CA TYR A 325 -3.63 13.70 5.94
C TYR A 325 -4.59 14.89 5.98
N HIS A 326 -5.08 15.25 7.17
CA HIS A 326 -5.92 16.43 7.35
C HIS A 326 -5.24 17.68 6.79
N GLY A 327 -3.99 17.94 7.13
CA GLY A 327 -3.25 19.11 6.62
C GLY A 327 -3.10 19.09 5.09
N ARG A 328 -2.75 17.93 4.51
CA ARG A 328 -2.59 17.79 3.06
C ARG A 328 -3.90 17.92 2.29
N LEU A 329 -5.02 17.52 2.88
CA LEU A 329 -6.34 17.77 2.30
C LEU A 329 -6.67 19.26 2.22
N ASP A 330 -6.24 20.02 3.24
CA ASP A 330 -6.46 21.48 3.27
C ASP A 330 -5.62 22.17 2.20
N GLU A 331 -4.36 21.74 2.05
CA GLU A 331 -3.49 22.20 0.97
C GLU A 331 -4.05 21.84 -0.42
N ALA A 332 -4.59 20.62 -0.58
CA ALA A 332 -5.23 20.17 -1.82
C ALA A 332 -6.47 20.99 -2.15
N ASN A 333 -7.32 21.29 -1.17
CA ASN A 333 -8.50 22.14 -1.36
C ASN A 333 -8.11 23.56 -1.75
N ALA A 334 -7.04 24.08 -1.15
CA ALA A 334 -6.51 25.41 -1.44
C ALA A 334 -5.70 25.47 -2.77
N ASN A 335 -5.53 24.37 -3.49
CA ASN A 335 -4.65 24.25 -4.66
C ASN A 335 -3.20 24.66 -4.36
N THR A 336 -2.71 24.32 -3.16
CA THR A 336 -1.36 24.61 -2.67
C THR A 336 -0.61 23.34 -2.23
N LEU A 337 -1.17 22.16 -2.52
CA LEU A 337 -0.57 20.88 -2.21
C LEU A 337 0.83 20.78 -2.80
N HIS A 338 1.81 20.57 -1.92
CA HIS A 338 3.18 20.27 -2.31
C HIS A 338 3.75 19.15 -1.44
N LEU A 339 4.17 18.07 -2.08
CA LEU A 339 4.61 16.83 -1.46
C LEU A 339 6.06 16.53 -1.86
N GLU A 340 6.85 16.15 -0.86
CA GLU A 340 8.22 15.71 -1.10
C GLU A 340 8.25 14.28 -1.65
N ASN A 341 9.19 13.98 -2.53
CA ASN A 341 9.42 12.63 -3.06
C ASN A 341 10.20 11.77 -2.04
N LYS A 342 9.51 11.40 -0.97
CA LYS A 342 10.06 10.57 0.11
C LYS A 342 9.86 9.09 -0.20
N ASN A 343 10.83 8.29 0.23
CA ASN A 343 10.73 6.85 0.28
C ASN A 343 9.73 6.44 1.37
N TYR A 344 8.70 5.69 0.99
CA TYR A 344 7.59 5.33 1.86
C TYR A 344 8.00 4.47 3.05
N ASP A 345 9.01 3.61 2.89
CA ASP A 345 9.48 2.75 3.97
C ASP A 345 10.19 3.52 5.09
N VAL A 346 11.05 4.48 4.72
CA VAL A 346 11.89 5.19 5.69
C VAL A 346 11.41 6.61 6.02
N GLY A 347 10.39 7.11 5.33
CA GLY A 347 9.78 8.41 5.59
C GLY A 347 10.68 9.62 5.27
N VAL A 348 11.72 9.43 4.45
CA VAL A 348 12.71 10.46 4.09
C VAL A 348 13.11 10.36 2.61
N ILE A 349 13.71 11.40 2.07
CA ILE A 349 14.33 11.35 0.73
C ILE A 349 15.59 10.48 0.81
N THR A 350 15.69 9.49 -0.08
CA THR A 350 16.84 8.56 -0.14
C THR A 350 17.74 8.89 -1.33
N PRO A 351 18.99 9.33 -1.10
CA PRO A 351 19.97 9.46 -2.18
C PRO A 351 20.38 8.10 -2.74
N ALA A 352 20.86 8.07 -3.98
CA ALA A 352 21.36 6.85 -4.62
C ALA A 352 22.40 6.12 -3.76
N GLY A 353 22.30 4.79 -3.70
CA GLY A 353 23.11 3.93 -2.84
C GLY A 353 22.67 3.84 -1.37
N THR A 354 21.61 4.54 -0.96
CA THR A 354 21.11 4.51 0.42
C THR A 354 20.07 3.40 0.65
N TYR A 355 19.20 3.17 -0.35
CA TYR A 355 18.11 2.19 -0.28
C TYR A 355 18.09 1.38 -1.58
N ARG A 356 18.28 0.06 -1.49
CA ARG A 356 18.55 -0.81 -2.64
C ARG A 356 17.35 -0.97 -3.55
N LEU A 357 16.12 -0.99 -3.02
CA LEU A 357 14.93 -1.10 -3.87
C LEU A 357 14.71 0.18 -4.69
N ASP A 358 15.00 1.35 -4.12
CA ASP A 358 14.95 2.65 -4.80
C ASP A 358 15.98 2.68 -5.96
N ASP A 359 17.23 2.31 -5.69
CA ASP A 359 18.27 2.18 -6.73
C ASP A 359 17.82 1.27 -7.89
N ARG A 360 17.20 0.14 -7.57
CA ARG A 360 16.74 -0.84 -8.57
C ARG A 360 15.61 -0.28 -9.42
N VAL A 361 14.63 0.36 -8.80
CA VAL A 361 13.47 0.87 -9.54
C VAL A 361 13.81 2.12 -10.34
N GLN A 362 14.71 2.98 -9.86
CA GLN A 362 15.27 4.10 -10.63
C GLN A 362 16.04 3.60 -11.87
N ALA A 363 16.86 2.55 -11.70
CA ALA A 363 17.56 1.92 -12.83
C ALA A 363 16.59 1.27 -13.83
N PHE A 364 15.55 0.59 -13.34
CA PHE A 364 14.49 0.03 -14.17
C PHE A 364 13.75 1.13 -14.95
N TRP A 365 13.42 2.23 -14.29
CA TRP A 365 12.72 3.35 -14.89
C TRP A 365 13.54 3.97 -16.04
N LEU A 366 14.83 4.24 -15.78
CA LEU A 366 15.74 4.73 -16.81
C LEU A 366 15.84 3.75 -17.98
N ASP A 367 15.92 2.45 -17.71
CA ASP A 367 15.99 1.42 -18.74
C ASP A 367 14.73 1.41 -19.63
N LYS A 368 13.55 1.52 -19.03
CA LYS A 368 12.29 1.61 -19.77
C LYS A 368 12.24 2.83 -20.66
N LEU A 369 12.62 4.00 -20.14
CA LEU A 369 12.69 5.22 -20.94
C LEU A 369 13.72 5.11 -22.08
N ALA A 370 14.88 4.54 -21.82
CA ALA A 370 15.92 4.30 -22.82
C ALA A 370 15.45 3.35 -23.93
N SER A 371 14.73 2.28 -23.58
CA SER A 371 14.14 1.34 -24.56
C SER A 371 13.14 2.01 -25.52
N LYS A 372 12.58 3.16 -25.12
CA LYS A 372 11.69 4.01 -25.90
C LYS A 372 12.41 5.20 -26.53
N ASN A 373 13.75 5.15 -26.60
CA ASN A 373 14.61 6.23 -27.11
C ASN A 373 14.36 7.58 -26.42
N PHE A 374 13.94 7.56 -25.16
CA PHE A 374 13.59 8.75 -24.37
C PHE A 374 12.51 9.63 -25.03
N SER A 375 11.63 9.04 -25.85
CA SER A 375 10.61 9.79 -26.62
C SER A 375 9.54 10.45 -25.75
N THR A 376 9.32 9.93 -24.54
CA THR A 376 8.34 10.43 -23.55
C THR A 376 8.99 11.20 -22.40
N VAL A 377 10.31 11.39 -22.41
CA VAL A 377 11.03 12.10 -21.35
C VAL A 377 10.71 13.59 -21.41
N THR A 378 10.34 14.16 -20.27
CA THR A 378 10.19 15.61 -20.06
C THR A 378 11.39 16.17 -19.30
N ALA A 379 11.53 17.49 -19.27
CA ALA A 379 12.61 18.14 -18.52
C ALA A 379 12.61 17.77 -17.01
N PRO A 380 11.46 17.72 -16.30
CA PRO A 380 11.40 17.23 -14.92
C PRO A 380 11.87 15.78 -14.75
N ILE A 381 11.45 14.87 -15.64
CA ILE A 381 11.89 13.46 -15.62
C ILE A 381 13.40 13.35 -15.80
N ALA A 382 13.95 14.07 -16.78
CA ALA A 382 15.40 14.07 -17.01
C ALA A 382 16.16 14.63 -15.80
N SER A 383 15.65 15.72 -15.20
CA SER A 383 16.26 16.34 -14.02
C SER A 383 16.25 15.41 -12.80
N GLU A 384 15.15 14.69 -12.57
CA GLU A 384 15.04 13.71 -11.48
C GLU A 384 16.09 12.60 -11.62
N LEU A 385 16.10 11.90 -12.76
CA LEU A 385 16.98 10.77 -13.00
C LEU A 385 18.47 11.17 -12.97
N LEU A 386 18.81 12.31 -13.58
CA LEU A 386 20.19 12.81 -13.58
C LEU A 386 20.60 13.35 -12.20
N GLY A 387 19.66 13.89 -11.43
CA GLY A 387 19.86 14.30 -10.05
C GLY A 387 20.12 13.12 -9.13
N TYR A 388 19.30 12.07 -9.23
CA TYR A 388 19.45 10.83 -8.46
C TYR A 388 20.81 10.18 -8.72
N PHE A 389 21.20 10.03 -10.00
CA PHE A 389 22.49 9.45 -10.39
C PHE A 389 23.62 10.47 -10.54
N SER A 390 23.57 11.59 -9.80
CA SER A 390 24.59 12.64 -9.86
C SER A 390 25.93 12.20 -9.27
N ASP A 391 25.91 11.43 -8.18
CA ASP A 391 27.09 10.83 -7.55
C ASP A 391 27.22 9.34 -7.93
N LEU A 392 27.91 9.08 -9.04
CA LEU A 392 28.23 7.72 -9.46
C LEU A 392 29.30 7.04 -8.59
N SER A 393 29.87 7.71 -7.57
CA SER A 393 30.77 7.09 -6.59
C SER A 393 30.02 6.38 -5.47
N ALA A 394 28.77 6.77 -5.20
CA ALA A 394 27.87 6.16 -4.22
C ALA A 394 27.70 4.63 -4.43
N PRO A 395 27.40 3.86 -3.37
CA PRO A 395 27.29 2.40 -3.44
C PRO A 395 25.97 1.92 -4.07
N ILE A 396 25.61 2.47 -5.23
CA ILE A 396 24.39 2.17 -5.99
C ILE A 396 24.28 0.66 -6.22
N GLU A 397 23.13 0.07 -5.92
CA GLU A 397 22.90 -1.38 -5.93
C GLU A 397 23.35 -2.07 -7.24
N THR A 398 23.14 -1.42 -8.39
CA THR A 398 23.54 -1.95 -9.71
C THR A 398 25.05 -2.16 -9.85
N LYS A 399 25.91 -1.51 -9.06
CA LYS A 399 27.36 -1.74 -9.04
C LYS A 399 27.75 -3.16 -8.64
N LYS A 400 26.89 -3.86 -7.91
CA LYS A 400 27.08 -5.28 -7.59
C LYS A 400 26.97 -6.19 -8.82
N HIS A 401 26.48 -5.66 -9.94
CA HIS A 401 26.23 -6.38 -11.18
C HIS A 401 26.87 -5.64 -12.38
N PRO A 402 28.08 -6.03 -12.83
CA PRO A 402 28.86 -5.28 -13.82
C PRO A 402 28.11 -4.93 -15.11
N ASP A 403 27.29 -5.84 -15.64
CA ASP A 403 26.51 -5.61 -16.85
C ASP A 403 25.38 -4.59 -16.64
N GLN A 404 24.70 -4.65 -15.50
CA GLN A 404 23.66 -3.67 -15.13
C GLN A 404 24.28 -2.29 -14.92
N TRP A 405 25.43 -2.22 -14.24
CA TRP A 405 26.16 -0.97 -14.04
C TRP A 405 26.62 -0.34 -15.37
N LYS A 406 27.19 -1.15 -16.26
CA LYS A 406 27.61 -0.69 -17.60
C LYS A 406 26.41 -0.17 -18.41
N LYS A 407 25.26 -0.86 -18.33
CA LYS A 407 24.03 -0.45 -19.00
C LYS A 407 23.51 0.87 -18.43
N LEU A 408 23.40 0.97 -17.10
CA LEU A 408 22.93 2.17 -16.40
C LEU A 408 23.78 3.39 -16.77
N THR A 409 25.11 3.27 -16.67
CA THR A 409 26.03 4.38 -16.98
C THR A 409 25.93 4.84 -18.43
N ALA A 410 25.77 3.92 -19.39
CA ALA A 410 25.53 4.27 -20.80
C ALA A 410 24.21 5.01 -20.99
N GLN A 411 23.13 4.57 -20.33
CA GLN A 411 21.81 5.20 -20.41
C GLN A 411 21.79 6.60 -19.77
N ILE A 412 22.51 6.81 -18.68
CA ILE A 412 22.69 8.13 -18.06
C ILE A 412 23.35 9.10 -19.05
N GLN A 413 24.39 8.66 -19.77
CA GLN A 413 25.05 9.50 -20.77
C GLN A 413 24.12 9.83 -21.94
N ALA A 414 23.35 8.84 -22.41
CA ALA A 414 22.36 9.08 -23.47
C ALA A 414 21.26 10.07 -23.03
N LEU A 415 20.81 9.99 -21.77
CA LEU A 415 19.85 10.93 -21.19
C LEU A 415 20.42 12.34 -21.07
N LYS A 416 21.71 12.50 -20.70
CA LYS A 416 22.38 13.82 -20.67
C LYS A 416 22.40 14.48 -22.05
N THR A 417 22.74 13.73 -23.09
CA THR A 417 22.69 14.23 -24.48
C THR A 417 21.28 14.68 -24.83
N LYS A 418 20.25 13.87 -24.49
CA LYS A 418 18.86 14.22 -24.74
C LYS A 418 18.41 15.47 -23.96
N GLN A 419 18.89 15.66 -22.74
CA GLN A 419 18.55 16.84 -21.93
C GLN A 419 19.06 18.14 -22.56
N MET A 420 20.23 18.11 -23.19
CA MET A 420 20.79 19.27 -23.90
C MET A 420 19.90 19.68 -25.09
N ASP A 421 19.26 18.72 -25.78
CA ASP A 421 18.32 19.02 -26.87
C ASP A 421 17.11 19.83 -26.38
N PHE A 422 16.60 19.56 -25.16
CA PHE A 422 15.50 20.35 -24.57
C PHE A 422 15.93 21.80 -24.28
N ALA A 423 17.14 22.00 -23.77
CA ALA A 423 17.67 23.33 -23.46
C ALA A 423 17.89 24.18 -24.73
N VAL A 424 18.33 23.55 -25.82
CA VAL A 424 18.50 24.22 -27.13
C VAL A 424 17.16 24.53 -27.79
N ALA A 425 16.17 23.66 -27.66
CA ALA A 425 14.83 23.85 -28.23
C ALA A 425 13.99 24.90 -27.47
N GLY A 426 14.13 25.02 -26.15
CA GLY A 426 13.42 25.99 -25.32
C GLY A 426 14.03 27.40 -25.30
N GLY A 427 15.24 27.58 -25.84
CA GLY A 427 15.93 28.87 -25.95
C GLY A 427 15.72 29.59 -27.29
N ARG A 428 14.75 29.17 -28.11
CA ARG A 428 14.39 29.81 -29.39
C ARG A 428 13.04 30.49 -29.32
#